data_AF-A0A928CAZ9-F1
#
_entry.id   AF-A0A928CAZ9-F1
#
_cell.length_a   1.000
_cell.length_b   1.000
_cell.length_c   1.000
_cell.angle_alpha   90.00
_cell.angle_beta   90.00
_cell.angle_gamma   90.00
#
_symmetry.space_group_name_H-M   'P 1'
#
loop_
_entity.id
_entity.type
_entity.pdbx_description
1 polymer ?
#
loop_
_entity_poly.entity_id
_entity_poly.type
_entity_poly.pdbx_seq_one_letter_code
_entity_poly.pdbx_strand_id
1 'polypeptide(L)'
;MLVVHPTDITTAVLSTLYKGMESKVVDQNMSKREIEHLLHHCPPRERIMLLGHGSDKGLFSRTDDMISEFDRIIIGHSHAYHLRHHNGNILGIWCHADKFARKEGLHGLFSGMIISDIKEAEEYGIITLQHHIDEANEVMFAKLRRLLDEKIPLHEIPERMKALNDTPSSWLTNFNYENFYYL
;
A
#
# COMPACT_ATOMS: atom_id res chain seq x y z
N MET A 1 -0.77 -16.02 2.14
CA MET A 1 -0.48 -14.70 1.54
C MET A 1 0.76 -14.14 2.21
N LEU A 2 1.66 -13.50 1.47
CA LEU A 2 2.80 -12.80 2.05
C LEU A 2 2.46 -11.31 2.20
N VAL A 3 2.69 -10.75 3.39
CA VAL A 3 2.45 -9.33 3.68
C VAL A 3 3.75 -8.74 4.21
N VAL A 4 4.26 -7.71 3.54
CA VAL A 4 5.34 -6.86 4.08
C VAL A 4 4.70 -5.59 4.56
N HIS A 5 4.59 -5.44 5.88
CA HIS A 5 4.02 -4.28 6.54
C HIS A 5 4.84 -3.99 7.80
N PRO A 6 5.85 -3.09 7.70
CA PRO A 6 6.61 -2.63 8.85
C PRO A 6 5.67 -2.11 9.94
N THR A 7 6.00 -2.40 11.20
CA THR A 7 5.20 -1.93 12.34
C THR A 7 5.31 -0.42 12.44
N ASP A 8 4.18 0.25 12.28
CA ASP A 8 4.09 1.70 12.34
C ASP A 8 2.66 2.10 12.71
N ILE A 9 2.51 2.79 13.85
CA ILE A 9 1.18 3.21 14.32
C ILE A 9 0.44 4.10 13.30
N THR A 10 1.16 4.89 12.51
CA THR A 10 0.57 5.82 11.53
C THR A 10 0.03 5.12 10.29
N THR A 11 0.43 3.88 10.01
CA THR A 11 -0.11 3.06 8.91
C THR A 11 -0.97 1.90 9.39
N ALA A 12 -1.35 1.90 10.68
CA ALA A 12 -2.10 0.81 11.30
C ALA A 12 -3.41 0.47 10.57
N VAL A 13 -4.06 1.46 9.94
CA VAL A 13 -5.28 1.29 9.14
C VAL A 13 -5.12 0.27 8.00
N LEU A 14 -3.91 0.16 7.42
CA LEU A 14 -3.61 -0.78 6.33
C LEU A 14 -3.73 -2.25 6.77
N SER A 15 -3.65 -2.53 8.07
CA SER A 15 -3.88 -3.88 8.61
C SER A 15 -5.27 -4.43 8.26
N THR A 16 -6.25 -3.55 8.02
CA THR A 16 -7.60 -3.90 7.55
C THR A 16 -7.58 -4.79 6.30
N LEU A 17 -6.59 -4.60 5.43
CA LEU A 17 -6.48 -5.34 4.17
C LEU A 17 -6.16 -6.83 4.34
N TYR A 18 -5.58 -7.23 5.47
CA TYR A 18 -5.19 -8.63 5.71
C TYR A 18 -5.63 -9.19 7.08
N LYS A 19 -6.18 -8.36 7.98
CA LYS A 19 -6.65 -8.80 9.29
C LYS A 19 -7.68 -9.92 9.16
N GLY A 20 -7.49 -11.00 9.91
CA GLY A 20 -8.34 -12.20 9.87
C GLY A 20 -8.07 -13.15 8.70
N MET A 21 -7.08 -12.87 7.85
CA MET A 21 -6.64 -13.77 6.78
C MET A 21 -5.44 -14.62 7.23
N GLU A 22 -5.26 -15.77 6.60
CA GLU A 22 -4.03 -16.56 6.74
C GLU A 22 -2.89 -15.89 5.97
N SER A 23 -2.10 -15.08 6.68
CA SER A 23 -0.99 -14.32 6.12
C SER A 23 0.29 -14.48 6.92
N LYS A 24 1.42 -14.64 6.21
CA LYS A 24 2.75 -14.46 6.76
C LYS A 24 3.08 -12.98 6.72
N VAL A 25 3.12 -12.33 7.88
CA VAL A 25 3.45 -10.91 8.00
C VAL A 25 4.94 -10.75 8.28
N VAL A 26 5.59 -9.90 7.49
CA VAL A 26 7.00 -9.51 7.57
C VAL A 26 7.06 -8.09 8.10
N ASP A 27 7.80 -7.90 9.18
CA ASP A 27 7.95 -6.62 9.89
C ASP A 27 9.34 -5.98 9.62
N GLN A 28 9.62 -4.88 10.32
CA GLN A 28 10.86 -4.11 10.24
C GLN A 28 12.11 -4.84 10.75
N ASN A 29 11.97 -5.97 11.46
CA ASN A 29 13.11 -6.66 12.06
C ASN A 29 13.83 -7.59 11.06
N MET A 30 13.15 -7.98 9.98
CA MET A 30 13.75 -8.83 8.97
C MET A 30 14.83 -8.10 8.17
N SER A 31 15.95 -8.76 7.94
CA SER A 31 17.01 -8.25 7.08
C SER A 31 16.60 -8.32 5.61
N LYS A 32 17.28 -7.52 4.79
CA LYS A 32 17.12 -7.53 3.33
C LYS A 32 17.25 -8.93 2.72
N ARG A 33 18.23 -9.73 3.16
CA ARG A 33 18.46 -11.09 2.66
C ARG A 33 17.32 -12.04 3.02
N GLU A 34 16.75 -11.90 4.21
CA GLU A 34 15.63 -12.74 4.62
C GLU A 34 14.37 -12.40 3.81
N ILE A 35 14.15 -11.12 3.51
CA ILE A 35 13.06 -10.68 2.63
C ILE A 35 13.26 -11.21 1.20
N GLU A 36 14.46 -11.07 0.62
CA GLU A 36 14.80 -11.65 -0.68
C GLU A 36 14.54 -13.16 -0.70
N HIS A 37 14.94 -13.87 0.35
CA HIS A 37 14.68 -15.29 0.50
C HIS A 37 13.17 -15.59 0.53
N LEU A 38 12.37 -14.83 1.27
CA LEU A 38 10.93 -15.01 1.30
C LEU A 38 10.28 -14.76 -0.06
N LEU A 39 10.64 -13.67 -0.74
CA LEU A 39 10.11 -13.32 -2.05
C LEU A 39 10.46 -14.37 -3.12
N HIS A 40 11.67 -14.93 -3.04
CA HIS A 40 12.13 -15.99 -3.94
C HIS A 40 11.36 -17.30 -3.76
N HIS A 41 11.01 -17.67 -2.52
CA HIS A 41 10.32 -18.91 -2.21
C HIS A 41 8.79 -18.77 -2.15
N CYS A 42 8.28 -17.55 -2.23
CA CYS A 42 6.85 -17.29 -2.34
C CYS A 42 6.37 -17.77 -3.73
N PRO A 43 5.36 -18.65 -3.81
CA PRO A 43 4.84 -19.10 -5.10
C PRO A 43 4.15 -17.96 -5.86
N PRO A 44 4.25 -17.88 -7.20
CA PRO A 44 3.60 -16.80 -7.98
C PRO A 44 2.08 -16.68 -7.82
N ARG A 45 1.42 -17.76 -7.38
CA ARG A 45 -0.03 -17.79 -7.10
C ARG A 45 -0.39 -17.16 -5.76
N GLU A 46 0.58 -17.04 -4.85
CA GLU A 46 0.37 -16.41 -3.57
C GLU A 46 0.44 -14.90 -3.72
N ARG A 47 -0.55 -14.19 -3.18
CA ARG A 47 -0.58 -12.73 -3.25
C ARG A 47 0.53 -12.15 -2.37
N ILE A 48 1.14 -11.08 -2.85
CA ILE A 48 2.05 -10.25 -2.06
C ILE A 48 1.37 -8.91 -1.79
N MET A 49 1.28 -8.53 -0.51
CA MET A 49 0.91 -7.18 -0.10
C MET A 49 2.13 -6.44 0.43
N LEU A 50 2.35 -5.22 -0.03
CA LEU A 50 3.45 -4.35 0.35
C LEU A 50 2.83 -3.05 0.87
N LEU A 51 2.85 -2.82 2.18
CA LEU A 51 1.99 -1.83 2.84
C LEU A 51 2.83 -0.95 3.78
N GLY A 52 2.57 0.36 3.79
CA GLY A 52 3.14 1.27 4.77
C GLY A 52 3.52 2.62 4.17
N HIS A 53 4.61 3.21 4.68
CA HIS A 53 5.21 4.43 4.16
C HIS A 53 6.17 4.16 3.03
N GLY A 54 6.39 5.14 2.15
CA GLY A 54 7.38 4.98 1.10
C GLY A 54 7.47 6.18 0.16
N SER A 55 8.14 5.93 -0.96
CA SER A 55 8.32 6.88 -2.05
C SER A 55 8.44 6.15 -3.39
N ASP A 56 8.80 6.90 -4.43
CA ASP A 56 9.21 6.34 -5.73
C ASP A 56 10.47 5.46 -5.66
N LYS A 57 11.18 5.43 -4.51
CA LYS A 57 12.33 4.56 -4.26
C LYS A 57 11.97 3.22 -3.61
N GLY A 58 10.76 3.10 -3.07
CA GLY A 58 10.27 1.87 -2.43
C GLY A 58 9.61 2.10 -1.08
N LEU A 59 9.32 0.99 -0.39
CA LEU A 59 8.67 0.93 0.91
C LEU A 59 9.71 1.16 2.02
N PHE A 60 9.39 2.03 2.96
CA PHE A 60 10.24 2.40 4.09
C PHE A 60 9.91 1.57 5.32
N SER A 61 10.85 1.53 6.26
CA SER A 61 10.62 1.02 7.61
C SER A 61 11.46 1.80 8.61
N ARG A 62 10.95 1.91 9.84
CA ARG A 62 11.65 2.43 11.01
C ARG A 62 11.53 1.43 12.16
N THR A 63 12.49 1.47 13.07
CA THR A 63 12.59 0.61 14.23
C THR A 63 11.78 1.16 15.39
N ASP A 64 11.78 2.49 15.53
CA ASP A 64 11.03 3.25 16.52
C ASP A 64 10.02 4.14 15.79
N ASP A 65 8.72 3.84 15.95
CA ASP A 65 7.63 4.56 15.31
C ASP A 65 7.30 5.91 15.97
N MET A 66 7.98 6.24 17.07
CA MET A 66 7.93 7.56 17.71
C MET A 66 8.85 8.59 17.04
N ILE A 67 9.78 8.15 16.19
CA ILE A 67 10.74 9.02 15.48
C ILE A 67 10.24 9.24 14.05
N SER A 68 10.24 10.49 13.57
CA SER A 68 9.74 10.83 12.23
C SER A 68 10.56 10.25 11.08
N GLU A 69 11.86 10.04 11.33
CA GLU A 69 12.82 9.58 10.33
C GLU A 69 12.69 8.09 10.06
N PHE A 70 12.83 7.71 8.78
CA PHE A 70 12.87 6.32 8.37
C PHE A 70 14.30 5.78 8.36
N ASP A 71 14.50 4.60 8.93
CA ASP A 71 15.82 3.97 9.04
C ASP A 71 16.30 3.39 7.70
N ARG A 72 15.37 2.83 6.91
CA ARG A 72 15.73 2.06 5.71
C ARG A 72 14.58 1.91 4.72
N ILE A 73 14.96 1.55 3.49
CA ILE A 73 14.06 1.02 2.46
C ILE A 73 13.99 -0.51 2.64
N ILE A 74 12.86 -1.01 3.14
CA ILE A 74 12.64 -2.45 3.36
C ILE A 74 12.33 -3.19 2.06
N ILE A 75 11.61 -2.56 1.13
CA ILE A 75 11.38 -3.05 -0.23
C ILE A 75 11.80 -1.97 -1.20
N GLY A 76 12.61 -2.31 -2.18
CA GLY A 76 13.23 -1.37 -3.10
C GLY A 76 13.84 -2.08 -4.30
N HIS A 77 14.65 -1.37 -5.08
CA HIS A 77 15.21 -1.85 -6.36
C HIS A 77 15.77 -3.29 -6.33
N SER A 78 16.54 -3.65 -5.31
CA SER A 78 17.14 -5.00 -5.20
C SER A 78 16.11 -6.14 -5.15
N HIS A 79 14.89 -5.86 -4.71
CA HIS A 79 13.82 -6.85 -4.60
C HIS A 79 12.99 -6.95 -5.88
N ALA A 80 13.14 -6.00 -6.82
CA ALA A 80 12.34 -5.92 -8.04
C ALA A 80 12.45 -7.18 -8.90
N TYR A 81 13.64 -7.78 -8.98
CA TYR A 81 13.84 -9.04 -9.69
C TYR A 81 12.89 -10.13 -9.16
N HIS A 82 12.84 -10.33 -7.84
CA HIS A 82 11.97 -11.34 -7.23
C HIS A 82 10.50 -10.98 -7.42
N LEU A 83 10.12 -9.72 -7.22
CA LEU A 83 8.74 -9.25 -7.37
C LEU A 83 8.20 -9.48 -8.79
N ARG A 84 9.00 -9.27 -9.84
CA ARG A 84 8.57 -9.51 -11.23
C ARG A 84 8.12 -10.96 -11.51
N HIS A 85 8.61 -11.94 -10.75
CA HIS A 85 8.22 -13.34 -10.92
C HIS A 85 6.80 -13.67 -10.41
N HIS A 86 6.14 -12.72 -9.75
CA HIS A 86 4.78 -12.88 -9.19
C HIS A 86 3.65 -12.50 -10.15
N ASN A 87 3.98 -12.22 -11.41
CA ASN A 87 3.04 -12.13 -12.54
C ASN A 87 1.78 -11.29 -12.27
N GLY A 88 1.95 -10.12 -11.63
CA GLY A 88 0.83 -9.20 -11.40
C GLY A 88 0.04 -9.43 -10.10
N ASN A 89 0.35 -10.46 -9.30
CA ASN A 89 -0.38 -10.76 -8.07
C ASN A 89 0.15 -9.97 -6.85
N ILE A 90 0.41 -8.69 -7.07
CA ILE A 90 1.01 -7.77 -6.09
C ILE A 90 0.02 -6.65 -5.80
N LEU A 91 -0.09 -6.30 -4.52
CA LEU A 91 -0.78 -5.11 -4.03
C LEU A 91 0.22 -4.23 -3.28
N GLY A 92 0.54 -3.04 -3.82
CA GLY A 92 1.45 -2.08 -3.19
C GLY A 92 0.74 -0.81 -2.76
N ILE A 93 0.60 -0.60 -1.45
CA ILE A 93 -0.04 0.58 -0.87
C ILE A 93 0.97 1.38 -0.03
N TRP A 94 1.50 2.44 -0.64
CA TRP A 94 2.27 3.51 0.01
C TRP A 94 2.32 4.72 -0.94
N CYS A 95 2.73 5.89 -0.45
CA CYS A 95 2.83 7.10 -1.27
C CYS A 95 3.79 6.88 -2.46
N HIS A 96 3.27 7.03 -3.68
CA HIS A 96 3.99 6.84 -4.96
C HIS A 96 4.46 5.41 -5.25
N ALA A 97 3.74 4.41 -4.77
CA ALA A 97 3.99 3.01 -5.11
C ALA A 97 3.88 2.74 -6.62
N ASP A 98 2.97 3.41 -7.32
CA ASP A 98 2.81 3.33 -8.76
C ASP A 98 4.08 3.77 -9.51
N LYS A 99 4.72 4.87 -9.07
CA LYS A 99 5.96 5.38 -9.66
C LYS A 99 7.10 4.38 -9.48
N PHE A 100 7.22 3.79 -8.29
CA PHE A 100 8.18 2.72 -8.03
C PHE A 100 7.92 1.52 -8.95
N ALA A 101 6.68 1.04 -9.01
CA ALA A 101 6.31 -0.11 -9.82
C ALA A 101 6.57 0.10 -11.31
N ARG A 102 6.22 1.27 -11.87
CA ARG A 102 6.53 1.63 -13.26
C ARG A 102 8.03 1.64 -13.54
N LYS A 103 8.81 2.24 -12.64
CA LYS A 103 10.27 2.32 -12.77
C LYS A 103 10.93 0.95 -12.73
N GLU A 104 10.44 0.05 -11.88
CA GLU A 104 11.01 -1.27 -11.64
C GLU A 104 10.39 -2.38 -12.52
N GLY A 105 9.42 -2.04 -13.37
CA GLY A 105 8.72 -2.97 -14.26
C GLY A 105 7.86 -3.99 -13.52
N LEU A 106 7.22 -3.58 -12.43
CA LEU A 106 6.31 -4.41 -11.64
C LEU A 106 4.88 -4.30 -12.17
N HIS A 107 4.20 -5.43 -12.21
CA HIS A 107 2.78 -5.52 -12.54
C HIS A 107 1.97 -5.79 -11.27
N GLY A 108 0.75 -5.28 -11.21
CA GLY A 108 -0.13 -5.41 -10.05
C GLY A 108 -0.93 -4.15 -9.74
N LEU A 109 -1.58 -4.12 -8.57
CA LEU A 109 -2.33 -2.97 -8.09
C LEU A 109 -1.45 -2.12 -7.18
N PHE A 110 -1.25 -0.85 -7.51
CA PHE A 110 -0.41 0.07 -6.77
C PHE A 110 -1.14 1.39 -6.48
N SER A 111 -0.89 1.99 -5.32
CA SER A 111 -1.36 3.34 -5.02
C SER A 111 -0.45 4.40 -5.62
N GLY A 112 -1.05 5.53 -6.01
CA GLY A 112 -0.35 6.79 -6.25
C GLY A 112 -0.06 7.51 -4.94
N MET A 113 -0.34 8.82 -4.92
CA MET A 113 -0.39 9.55 -3.66
C MET A 113 -1.66 9.18 -2.92
N ILE A 114 -1.56 8.90 -1.62
CA ILE A 114 -2.71 8.76 -0.72
C ILE A 114 -2.48 9.74 0.41
N ILE A 115 -3.39 10.69 0.60
CA ILE A 115 -3.32 11.64 1.70
C ILE A 115 -3.72 10.92 2.99
N SER A 116 -2.80 10.92 3.94
CA SER A 116 -2.89 10.24 5.23
C SER A 116 -2.63 11.17 6.41
N ASP A 117 -2.04 12.34 6.19
CA ASP A 117 -1.85 13.36 7.22
C ASP A 117 -2.18 14.80 6.75
N ILE A 118 -2.28 15.71 7.71
CA ILE A 118 -2.58 17.13 7.46
C ILE A 118 -1.52 17.80 6.56
N LYS A 119 -0.24 17.48 6.70
CA LYS A 119 0.82 18.13 5.91
C LYS A 119 0.71 17.74 4.44
N GLU A 120 0.42 16.47 4.16
CA GLU A 120 0.10 16.00 2.80
C GLU A 120 -1.15 16.70 2.27
N ALA A 121 -2.20 16.85 3.09
CA ALA A 121 -3.40 17.56 2.67
C ALA A 121 -3.11 19.02 2.31
N GLU A 122 -2.32 19.73 3.13
CA GLU A 122 -1.88 21.10 2.88
C GLU A 122 -1.05 21.24 1.60
N GLU A 123 -0.10 20.31 1.36
CA GLU A 123 0.74 20.29 0.14
C GLU A 123 -0.12 20.17 -1.13
N TYR A 124 -1.21 19.39 -1.07
CA TYR A 124 -2.13 19.19 -2.18
C TYR A 124 -3.32 20.16 -2.18
N GLY A 125 -3.30 21.20 -1.31
CA GLY A 125 -4.30 22.25 -1.28
C GLY A 125 -5.68 21.83 -0.76
N ILE A 126 -5.74 20.75 0.04
CA ILE A 126 -6.97 20.19 0.61
C ILE A 126 -7.10 20.66 2.06
N ILE A 127 -8.10 21.51 2.31
CA ILE A 127 -8.42 22.00 3.66
C ILE A 127 -9.27 20.93 4.36
N THR A 128 -8.71 20.27 5.36
CA THR A 128 -9.39 19.26 6.17
C THR A 128 -8.79 19.17 7.58
N LEU A 129 -9.29 18.25 8.40
CA LEU A 129 -8.79 17.96 9.75
C LEU A 129 -8.30 16.51 9.79
N GLN A 130 -7.33 16.20 10.67
CA GLN A 130 -6.74 14.86 10.74
C GLN A 130 -7.79 13.77 10.94
N HIS A 131 -8.76 13.96 11.84
CA HIS A 131 -9.80 12.96 12.08
C HIS A 131 -10.66 12.67 10.84
N HIS A 132 -10.93 13.66 9.99
CA HIS A 132 -11.62 13.42 8.71
C HIS A 132 -10.74 12.63 7.73
N ILE A 133 -9.42 12.80 7.78
CA ILE A 133 -8.48 12.00 6.99
C ILE A 133 -8.50 10.55 7.46
N ASP A 134 -8.40 10.34 8.78
CA ASP A 134 -8.40 9.03 9.40
C ASP A 134 -9.71 8.28 9.07
N GLU A 135 -10.87 8.90 9.28
CA GLU A 135 -12.19 8.32 8.98
C GLU A 135 -12.34 7.99 7.47
N ALA A 136 -11.92 8.90 6.58
CA ALA A 136 -11.99 8.67 5.15
C ALA A 136 -11.12 7.50 4.70
N ASN A 137 -9.91 7.38 5.27
CA ASN A 137 -8.98 6.30 4.97
C ASN A 137 -9.47 4.95 5.53
N GLU A 138 -10.05 4.92 6.74
CA GLU A 138 -10.70 3.73 7.29
C GLU A 138 -11.79 3.20 6.35
N VAL A 139 -12.70 4.08 5.91
CA VAL A 139 -13.78 3.71 4.98
C VAL A 139 -13.22 3.24 3.64
N MET A 140 -12.22 3.94 3.09
CA MET A 140 -11.60 3.58 1.82
C MET A 140 -10.96 2.20 1.87
N PHE A 141 -10.14 1.92 2.89
CA PHE A 141 -9.46 0.63 3.01
C PHE A 141 -10.42 -0.50 3.37
N ALA A 142 -11.52 -0.23 4.08
CA ALA A 142 -12.60 -1.21 4.27
C ALA A 142 -13.29 -1.57 2.95
N LYS A 143 -13.55 -0.59 2.07
CA LYS A 143 -14.09 -0.84 0.73
C LYS A 143 -13.11 -1.62 -0.16
N LEU A 144 -11.83 -1.23 -0.16
CA LEU A 144 -10.79 -1.99 -0.86
C LEU A 144 -10.72 -3.43 -0.36
N ARG A 145 -10.75 -3.64 0.97
CA ARG A 145 -10.79 -4.96 1.57
C ARG A 145 -11.98 -5.79 1.09
N ARG A 146 -13.17 -5.19 1.03
CA ARG A 146 -14.37 -5.86 0.52
C ARG A 146 -14.20 -6.34 -0.93
N LEU A 147 -13.63 -5.51 -1.81
CA LEU A 147 -13.33 -5.91 -3.20
C LEU A 147 -12.35 -7.10 -3.25
N LEU A 148 -11.35 -7.12 -2.36
CA LEU A 148 -10.41 -8.23 -2.26
C LEU A 148 -11.09 -9.53 -1.79
N ASP A 149 -11.99 -9.46 -0.80
CA ASP A 149 -12.76 -10.60 -0.28
C ASP A 149 -13.74 -11.16 -1.31
N GLU A 150 -14.37 -10.28 -2.10
CA GLU A 150 -15.22 -10.63 -3.25
C GLU A 150 -14.41 -11.22 -4.43
N LYS A 151 -13.07 -11.33 -4.28
CA LYS A 151 -12.14 -11.86 -5.29
C LYS A 151 -12.21 -11.11 -6.61
N ILE A 152 -12.50 -9.82 -6.56
CA ILE A 152 -12.45 -8.95 -7.74
C ILE A 152 -11.02 -8.99 -8.33
N PRO A 153 -10.88 -9.16 -9.65
CA PRO A 153 -9.58 -9.08 -10.31
C PRO A 153 -8.90 -7.73 -10.05
N LEU A 154 -7.60 -7.74 -9.75
CA LEU A 154 -6.86 -6.51 -9.39
C LEU A 154 -6.96 -5.41 -10.45
N HIS A 155 -7.09 -5.77 -11.73
CA HIS A 155 -7.23 -4.81 -12.83
C HIS A 155 -8.58 -4.09 -12.87
N GLU A 156 -9.62 -4.63 -12.24
CA GLU A 156 -10.93 -3.98 -12.14
C GLU A 156 -11.03 -3.06 -10.91
N ILE A 157 -10.17 -3.25 -9.91
CA ILE A 157 -10.25 -2.53 -8.63
C ILE A 157 -10.18 -1.01 -8.79
N PRO A 158 -9.29 -0.42 -9.62
CA PRO A 158 -9.26 1.03 -9.82
C PRO A 158 -10.62 1.63 -10.20
N GLU A 159 -11.28 1.06 -11.21
CA GLU A 159 -12.58 1.56 -11.68
C GLU A 159 -13.70 1.30 -10.66
N ARG A 160 -13.65 0.16 -9.95
CA ARG A 160 -14.61 -0.12 -8.88
C ARG A 160 -14.44 0.78 -7.67
N MET A 161 -13.21 1.10 -7.29
CA MET A 161 -12.95 2.06 -6.22
C MET A 161 -13.56 3.41 -6.59
N LYS A 162 -13.25 3.95 -7.79
CA LYS A 162 -13.88 5.19 -8.29
C LYS A 162 -15.40 5.14 -8.26
N ALA A 163 -16.00 4.03 -8.70
CA ALA A 163 -17.46 3.86 -8.69
C ALA A 163 -18.05 3.82 -7.26
N LEU A 164 -17.31 3.31 -6.28
CA LEU A 164 -17.71 3.30 -4.87
C LEU A 164 -17.54 4.67 -4.17
N ASN A 165 -17.09 5.70 -4.89
CA ASN A 165 -17.09 7.08 -4.40
C ASN A 165 -18.50 7.69 -4.50
N ASP A 166 -19.51 6.99 -3.96
CA ASP A 166 -20.94 7.29 -4.11
C ASP A 166 -21.35 8.64 -3.46
N THR A 167 -20.51 9.14 -2.57
CA THR A 167 -20.59 10.48 -2.00
C THR A 167 -19.19 11.09 -2.08
N PRO A 168 -18.84 11.83 -3.15
CA PRO A 168 -17.68 12.70 -3.13
C PRO A 168 -17.95 13.85 -2.15
N SER A 169 -17.90 13.52 -0.86
CA SER A 169 -18.20 14.41 0.26
C SER A 169 -17.05 15.39 0.49
N SER A 170 -15.87 15.11 -0.08
CA SER A 170 -14.69 15.96 0.03
C SER A 170 -13.72 15.77 -1.14
N TRP A 171 -12.91 16.80 -1.40
CA TRP A 171 -11.76 16.73 -2.30
C TRP A 171 -10.78 15.61 -1.90
N LEU A 172 -10.63 15.36 -0.59
CA LEU A 172 -9.81 14.28 -0.05
C LEU A 172 -10.27 12.90 -0.54
N THR A 173 -11.56 12.61 -0.40
CA THR A 173 -12.10 11.30 -0.79
C THR A 173 -11.95 11.08 -2.29
N ASN A 174 -12.26 12.11 -3.10
CA ASN A 174 -12.07 12.00 -4.55
C ASN A 174 -10.60 11.76 -4.91
N PHE A 175 -9.69 12.54 -4.32
CA PHE A 175 -8.26 12.39 -4.55
C PHE A 175 -7.76 10.97 -4.22
N ASN A 176 -8.03 10.47 -3.02
CA ASN A 176 -7.52 9.15 -2.61
C ASN A 176 -8.12 8.00 -3.45
N TYR A 177 -9.41 8.06 -3.83
CA TYR A 177 -10.07 7.01 -4.61
C TYR A 177 -9.61 6.97 -6.07
N GLU A 178 -9.19 8.10 -6.63
CA GLU A 178 -8.63 8.17 -7.99
C GLU A 178 -7.18 7.66 -8.06
N ASN A 179 -6.49 7.53 -6.93
CA ASN A 179 -5.07 7.19 -6.86
C ASN A 179 -4.79 5.69 -6.67
N PHE A 180 -5.59 4.82 -7.29
CA PHE A 180 -5.30 3.39 -7.44
C PHE A 180 -5.04 3.07 -8.92
N TYR A 181 -3.95 2.35 -9.20
CA TYR A 181 -3.50 2.05 -10.56
C TYR A 181 -3.19 0.57 -10.70
N TYR A 182 -3.74 -0.06 -11.74
CA TYR A 182 -3.28 -1.37 -12.17
C TYR A 182 -2.23 -1.20 -13.28
N LEU A 183 -1.08 -1.86 -13.12
CA LEU A 183 0.09 -1.79 -13.99
C LEU A 183 0.44 -3.15 -14.59
#